data_AF-A0A4T2BPT1-F1
#
_entry.id   AF-A0A4T2BPT1-F1
#
_cell.length_a   1.000
_cell.length_b   1.000
_cell.length_c   1.000
_cell.angle_alpha   90.00
_cell.angle_beta   90.00
_cell.angle_gamma   90.00
#
_symmetry.space_group_name_H-M   'P 1'
#
loop_
_entity.id
_entity.type
_entity.pdbx_description
1 polymer ?
#
loop_
_entity_poly.entity_id
_entity_poly.type
_entity_poly.pdbx_seq_one_letter_code
_entity_poly.pdbx_strand_id
1 'polypeptide(L)'
;MKWYPLDSIRYGHRDKLAEGGLVAYDFKAWRVIEIRPMDDESRISVRLRPVADDWTALGRNDIHLSAGKYHQFDRLPEHYSVCVKCGDIQPCREVTAERDAAEAMERAERYDVFLRCPACLETVTPRQKQISFQENVVAILGPMVTFHLRSKCQGWAVDYEKKWAKVTGGKITLSCEGHQIGHHDGTRTCLNIECPSPSEATHGRYSACWVMNAACNRPECMAVIDEYLTKREAKHA
;
A
#
# COMPACT_ATOMS: atom_id res chain seq x y z
N MET A 1 -11.60 2.70 -0.49
CA MET A 1 -11.15 1.41 0.09
C MET A 1 -11.42 0.28 -0.90
N LYS A 2 -10.83 -0.94 -0.79
CA LYS A 2 -11.28 -2.07 -1.61
C LYS A 2 -12.54 -2.67 -0.98
N TRP A 3 -13.65 -2.67 -1.72
CA TRP A 3 -14.92 -3.27 -1.31
C TRP A 3 -14.80 -4.79 -1.25
N TYR A 4 -15.49 -5.40 -0.29
CA TYR A 4 -15.58 -6.85 -0.13
C TYR A 4 -17.00 -7.26 0.27
N PRO A 5 -17.63 -8.21 -0.44
CA PRO A 5 -18.96 -8.68 -0.09
C PRO A 5 -18.94 -9.54 1.17
N LEU A 6 -19.90 -9.32 2.09
CA LEU A 6 -19.94 -10.01 3.39
C LEU A 6 -20.11 -11.53 3.26
N ASP A 7 -20.97 -11.97 2.35
CA ASP A 7 -21.28 -13.40 2.17
C ASP A 7 -20.31 -14.10 1.19
N SER A 8 -19.31 -13.39 0.68
CA SER A 8 -18.42 -13.95 -0.31
C SER A 8 -17.38 -14.87 0.31
N ILE A 9 -17.10 -15.97 -0.38
CA ILE A 9 -15.92 -16.79 -0.10
C ILE A 9 -14.80 -16.29 -1.00
N ARG A 10 -13.79 -15.66 -0.40
CA ARG A 10 -12.57 -15.29 -1.13
C ARG A 10 -11.85 -16.56 -1.57
N TYR A 11 -11.91 -16.89 -2.85
CA TYR A 11 -11.04 -17.90 -3.41
C TYR A 11 -9.75 -17.25 -3.93
N GLY A 12 -8.63 -17.90 -3.61
CA GLY A 12 -7.30 -17.38 -3.88
C GLY A 12 -6.87 -17.36 -5.36
N HIS A 13 -7.58 -18.00 -6.31
CA HIS A 13 -7.10 -18.07 -7.70
C HIS A 13 -8.22 -18.24 -8.73
N ARG A 14 -7.97 -17.71 -9.93
CA ARG A 14 -8.82 -17.83 -11.14
C ARG A 14 -9.20 -19.26 -11.49
N ASP A 15 -8.35 -20.24 -11.14
CA ASP A 15 -8.52 -21.65 -11.51
C ASP A 15 -9.70 -22.32 -10.78
N LYS A 16 -10.29 -21.64 -9.78
CA LYS A 16 -11.50 -22.08 -9.08
C LYS A 16 -12.78 -21.43 -9.60
N LEU A 17 -12.67 -20.58 -10.62
CA LEU A 17 -13.81 -20.01 -11.32
C LEU A 17 -14.43 -21.08 -12.22
N ALA A 18 -15.75 -21.20 -12.19
CA ALA A 18 -16.48 -22.14 -13.03
C ALA A 18 -17.61 -21.41 -13.75
N GLU A 19 -17.86 -21.80 -15.00
CA GLU A 19 -19.05 -21.38 -15.73
C GLU A 19 -20.31 -21.77 -14.95
N GLY A 20 -21.33 -20.91 -15.00
CA GLY A 20 -22.53 -20.99 -14.18
C GLY A 20 -22.36 -20.49 -12.74
N GLY A 21 -21.13 -20.34 -12.24
CA GLY A 21 -20.83 -19.84 -10.90
C GLY A 21 -21.24 -18.38 -10.69
N LEU A 22 -21.50 -18.00 -9.44
CA LEU A 22 -21.83 -16.62 -9.06
C LEU A 22 -20.61 -15.91 -8.49
N VAL A 23 -20.37 -14.69 -8.95
CA VAL A 23 -19.32 -13.80 -8.46
C VAL A 23 -19.87 -12.42 -8.14
N ALA A 24 -19.27 -11.75 -7.18
CA ALA A 24 -19.55 -10.38 -6.84
C ALA A 24 -18.61 -9.45 -7.62
N TYR A 25 -19.16 -8.45 -8.28
CA TYR A 25 -18.39 -7.42 -8.96
C TYR A 25 -19.19 -6.12 -9.01
N ASP A 26 -18.54 -5.00 -8.65
CA ASP A 26 -19.16 -3.68 -8.54
C ASP A 26 -20.53 -3.70 -7.84
N PHE A 27 -20.57 -4.25 -6.62
CA PHE A 27 -21.78 -4.34 -5.78
C PHE A 27 -22.93 -5.19 -6.35
N LYS A 28 -22.77 -5.84 -7.50
CA LYS A 28 -23.79 -6.69 -8.12
C LYS A 28 -23.34 -8.15 -8.20
N ALA A 29 -24.32 -9.03 -8.27
CA ALA A 29 -24.11 -10.46 -8.49
C ALA A 29 -24.09 -10.76 -9.98
N TRP A 30 -23.09 -11.50 -10.40
CA TRP A 30 -22.84 -11.86 -11.78
C TRP A 30 -22.70 -13.37 -11.91
N ARG A 31 -23.32 -13.94 -12.93
CA ARG A 31 -23.11 -15.30 -13.35
C ARG A 31 -21.97 -15.37 -14.36
N VAL A 32 -21.03 -16.26 -14.13
CA VAL A 32 -19.98 -16.58 -15.10
C VAL A 32 -20.61 -17.33 -16.27
N ILE A 33 -20.56 -16.75 -17.46
CA ILE A 33 -21.10 -17.38 -18.67
C ILE A 33 -20.03 -18.15 -19.41
N GLU A 34 -18.83 -17.58 -19.50
CA GLU A 34 -17.78 -18.12 -20.32
C GLU A 34 -16.41 -17.76 -19.76
N ILE A 35 -15.48 -18.71 -19.80
CA ILE A 35 -14.08 -18.50 -19.45
C ILE A 35 -13.21 -18.91 -20.66
N ARG A 36 -12.49 -17.94 -21.25
CA ARG A 36 -11.57 -18.20 -22.35
C ARG A 36 -10.12 -17.93 -21.94
N PRO A 37 -9.15 -18.81 -22.26
CA PRO A 37 -7.75 -18.43 -22.22
C PRO A 37 -7.49 -17.30 -23.23
N MET A 38 -6.55 -16.41 -22.90
CA MET A 38 -6.01 -15.44 -23.86
C MET A 38 -4.66 -15.94 -24.39
N ASP A 39 -4.14 -15.31 -25.45
CA ASP A 39 -2.90 -15.71 -26.12
C ASP A 39 -1.69 -15.79 -25.18
N ASP A 40 -1.68 -14.95 -24.15
CA ASP A 40 -0.76 -15.05 -23.02
C ASP A 40 -1.44 -15.90 -21.95
N GLU A 41 -1.02 -17.17 -21.80
CA GLU A 41 -1.55 -18.16 -20.84
C GLU A 41 -1.65 -17.62 -19.38
N SER A 42 -0.97 -16.50 -19.09
CA SER A 42 -1.07 -15.78 -17.82
C SER A 42 -2.40 -15.04 -17.61
N ARG A 43 -3.28 -14.98 -18.62
CA ARG A 43 -4.57 -14.27 -18.57
C ARG A 43 -5.76 -15.10 -19.07
N ILE A 44 -6.91 -14.84 -18.50
CA ILE A 44 -8.21 -15.35 -18.97
C ILE A 44 -9.14 -14.18 -19.28
N SER A 45 -10.01 -14.34 -20.26
CA SER A 45 -11.19 -13.51 -20.47
C SER A 45 -12.38 -14.20 -19.82
N VAL A 46 -13.09 -13.47 -18.96
CA VAL A 46 -14.28 -13.95 -18.27
C VAL A 46 -15.47 -13.12 -18.72
N ARG A 47 -16.47 -13.77 -19.30
CA ARG A 47 -17.75 -13.14 -19.64
C ARG A 47 -18.72 -13.33 -18.48
N LEU A 48 -19.25 -12.23 -17.99
CA LEU A 48 -20.17 -12.19 -16.85
C LEU A 48 -21.53 -11.66 -17.29
N ARG A 49 -22.60 -12.22 -16.74
CA ARG A 49 -23.98 -11.77 -16.95
C ARG A 49 -24.63 -11.39 -15.62
N PRO A 50 -25.34 -10.26 -15.51
CA PRO A 50 -26.00 -9.90 -14.26
C PRO A 50 -27.06 -10.94 -13.89
N VAL A 51 -27.19 -11.22 -12.58
CA VAL A 51 -28.22 -12.16 -12.06
C VAL A 51 -29.60 -11.54 -12.00
N ALA A 52 -29.68 -10.21 -11.89
CA ALA A 52 -30.90 -9.46 -11.59
C ALA A 52 -31.70 -9.01 -12.82
N ASP A 53 -31.18 -9.21 -14.03
CA ASP A 53 -31.87 -8.73 -15.22
C ASP A 53 -32.95 -9.71 -15.68
N ASP A 54 -34.06 -9.12 -16.14
CA ASP A 54 -35.13 -9.82 -16.82
C ASP A 54 -34.56 -10.79 -17.88
N TRP A 55 -35.25 -11.90 -18.10
CA TRP A 55 -34.88 -12.85 -19.15
C TRP A 55 -34.99 -12.23 -20.56
N THR A 56 -35.41 -10.96 -20.69
CA THR A 56 -35.55 -10.25 -21.97
C THR A 56 -34.29 -9.47 -22.39
N ALA A 57 -33.33 -9.25 -21.48
CA ALA A 57 -32.07 -8.55 -21.71
C ALA A 57 -30.86 -9.49 -21.95
N LEU A 58 -31.11 -10.78 -22.24
CA LEU A 58 -30.08 -11.79 -22.45
C LEU A 58 -29.02 -11.32 -23.46
N GLY A 59 -27.79 -11.12 -22.96
CA GLY A 59 -26.61 -10.80 -23.76
C GLY A 59 -26.32 -9.31 -23.98
N ARG A 60 -27.23 -8.39 -23.66
CA ARG A 60 -26.98 -6.93 -23.83
C ARG A 60 -26.16 -6.33 -22.70
N ASN A 61 -26.28 -6.89 -21.51
CA ASN A 61 -25.62 -6.39 -20.29
C ASN A 61 -24.47 -7.29 -19.84
N ASP A 62 -23.98 -8.17 -20.72
CA ASP A 62 -22.83 -8.99 -20.41
C ASP A 62 -21.57 -8.10 -20.38
N ILE A 63 -20.72 -8.29 -19.37
CA ILE A 63 -19.42 -7.62 -19.28
C ILE A 63 -18.29 -8.63 -19.50
N HIS A 64 -17.18 -8.15 -20.06
CA HIS A 64 -15.98 -8.93 -20.26
C HIS A 64 -14.88 -8.41 -19.34
N LEU A 65 -14.38 -9.28 -18.46
CA LEU A 65 -13.25 -8.99 -17.59
C LEU A 65 -12.01 -9.74 -18.08
N SER A 66 -10.85 -9.09 -18.01
CA SER A 66 -9.57 -9.77 -18.18
C SER A 66 -8.92 -9.99 -16.82
N ALA A 67 -8.63 -11.24 -16.49
CA ALA A 67 -8.10 -11.64 -15.19
C ALA A 67 -6.73 -12.32 -15.36
N GLY A 68 -5.70 -11.75 -14.74
CA GLY A 68 -4.38 -12.36 -14.66
C GLY A 68 -4.33 -13.52 -13.65
N LYS A 69 -3.21 -14.24 -13.61
CA LYS A 69 -2.94 -15.38 -12.70
C LYS A 69 -3.29 -15.11 -11.23
N TYR A 70 -3.08 -13.88 -10.76
CA TYR A 70 -3.30 -13.47 -9.36
C TYR A 70 -4.60 -12.69 -9.15
N HIS A 71 -5.45 -12.57 -10.17
CA HIS A 71 -6.76 -11.94 -10.00
C HIS A 71 -7.64 -12.84 -9.12
N GLN A 72 -8.29 -12.22 -8.14
CA GLN A 72 -9.19 -12.88 -7.20
C GLN A 72 -10.62 -12.46 -7.50
N PHE A 73 -11.51 -13.45 -7.61
CA PHE A 73 -12.95 -13.23 -7.73
C PHE A 73 -13.60 -13.55 -6.38
N ASP A 74 -14.49 -12.66 -5.93
CA ASP A 74 -15.30 -12.88 -4.73
C ASP A 74 -16.50 -13.76 -5.11
N ARG A 75 -16.42 -15.07 -4.83
CA ARG A 75 -17.50 -16.01 -5.18
C ARG A 75 -18.66 -15.86 -4.21
N LEU A 76 -19.87 -15.84 -4.76
CA LEU A 76 -21.09 -15.80 -3.96
C LEU A 76 -21.68 -17.21 -3.78
N PRO A 77 -22.29 -17.49 -2.61
CA PRO A 77 -23.19 -18.62 -2.47
C PRO A 77 -24.43 -18.45 -3.36
N GLU A 78 -25.21 -19.52 -3.52
CA GLU A 78 -26.49 -19.47 -4.26
C GLU A 78 -27.49 -18.50 -3.61
N HIS A 79 -27.51 -18.48 -2.28
CA HIS A 79 -28.28 -17.53 -1.48
C HIS A 79 -27.33 -16.50 -0.86
N TYR A 80 -27.36 -15.27 -1.36
CA TYR A 80 -26.56 -14.15 -0.88
C TYR A 80 -27.46 -13.00 -0.43
N SER A 81 -26.98 -12.21 0.52
CA SER A 81 -27.71 -11.05 1.01
C SER A 81 -27.56 -9.87 0.05
N VAL A 82 -28.67 -9.16 -0.11
CA VAL A 82 -28.74 -7.89 -0.84
C VAL A 82 -29.37 -6.81 0.02
N CYS A 83 -29.01 -5.56 -0.22
CA CYS A 83 -29.66 -4.42 0.38
C CYS A 83 -31.08 -4.29 -0.19
N VAL A 84 -32.09 -4.30 0.68
CA VAL A 84 -33.50 -4.12 0.28
C VAL A 84 -33.76 -2.80 -0.44
N LYS A 85 -32.98 -1.74 -0.13
CA LYS A 85 -33.15 -0.40 -0.71
C LYS A 85 -32.65 -0.30 -2.15
N CYS A 86 -31.44 -0.81 -2.44
CA CYS A 86 -30.77 -0.62 -3.73
C CYS A 86 -30.50 -1.92 -4.52
N GLY A 87 -30.75 -3.09 -3.93
CA GLY A 87 -30.50 -4.41 -4.54
C GLY A 87 -29.02 -4.74 -4.71
N ASP A 88 -28.11 -3.99 -4.09
CA ASP A 88 -26.68 -4.28 -4.10
C ASP A 88 -26.34 -5.38 -3.11
N ILE A 89 -25.28 -6.15 -3.37
CA ILE A 89 -24.71 -7.10 -2.41
C ILE A 89 -24.15 -6.32 -1.21
N GLN A 90 -24.33 -6.85 -0.01
CA GLN A 90 -23.83 -6.25 1.22
C GLN A 90 -22.29 -6.34 1.35
N PRO A 91 -21.59 -5.28 1.81
CA PRO A 91 -22.13 -3.96 2.12
C PRO A 91 -22.48 -3.21 0.83
N CYS A 92 -23.64 -2.57 0.76
CA CYS A 92 -24.04 -1.85 -0.44
C CYS A 92 -23.17 -0.61 -0.71
N ARG A 93 -23.35 -0.01 -1.90
CA ARG A 93 -22.57 1.16 -2.33
C ARG A 93 -22.77 2.35 -1.39
N GLU A 94 -23.99 2.58 -0.91
CA GLU A 94 -24.31 3.67 0.01
C GLU A 94 -23.57 3.52 1.35
N VAL A 95 -23.66 2.36 2.00
CA VAL A 95 -22.94 2.07 3.26
C VAL A 95 -21.42 2.16 3.07
N THR A 96 -20.91 1.69 1.94
CA THR A 96 -19.48 1.79 1.63
C THR A 96 -19.05 3.24 1.43
N ALA A 97 -19.87 4.05 0.75
CA ALA A 97 -19.61 5.48 0.55
C ALA A 97 -19.66 6.26 1.87
N GLU A 98 -20.63 5.98 2.74
CA GLU A 98 -20.73 6.58 4.08
C GLU A 98 -19.50 6.24 4.93
N ARG A 99 -19.07 4.97 4.93
CA ARG A 99 -17.85 4.56 5.63
C ARG A 99 -16.61 5.26 5.06
N ASP A 100 -16.44 5.26 3.74
CA ASP A 100 -15.30 5.91 3.09
C ASP A 100 -15.29 7.44 3.36
N ALA A 101 -16.46 8.07 3.44
CA ALA A 101 -16.61 9.48 3.82
C ALA A 101 -16.25 9.72 5.29
N ALA A 102 -16.74 8.88 6.21
CA ALA A 102 -16.39 8.96 7.63
C ALA A 102 -14.89 8.77 7.87
N GLU A 103 -14.26 7.80 7.21
CA GLU A 103 -12.81 7.61 7.27
C GLU A 103 -12.01 8.78 6.67
N ALA A 104 -12.53 9.41 5.61
CA ALA A 104 -11.93 10.60 5.03
C ALA A 104 -12.02 11.80 5.97
N MET A 105 -13.16 11.98 6.65
CA MET A 105 -13.37 13.01 7.67
C MET A 105 -12.44 12.78 8.87
N GLU A 106 -12.42 11.57 9.44
CA GLU A 106 -11.53 11.25 10.56
C GLU A 106 -10.06 11.48 10.16
N ARG A 107 -9.69 11.11 8.93
CA ARG A 107 -8.34 11.38 8.42
C ARG A 107 -8.07 12.88 8.35
N ALA A 108 -9.01 13.70 7.87
CA ALA A 108 -8.84 15.15 7.78
C ALA A 108 -8.74 15.82 9.15
N GLU A 109 -9.56 15.42 10.11
CA GLU A 109 -9.54 15.93 11.49
C GLU A 109 -8.17 15.77 12.18
N ARG A 110 -7.43 14.70 11.85
CA ARG A 110 -6.06 14.49 12.35
C ARG A 110 -5.08 15.59 11.94
N TYR A 111 -5.36 16.32 10.86
CA TYR A 111 -4.53 17.40 10.33
C TYR A 111 -5.07 18.79 10.62
N ASP A 112 -6.21 18.91 11.32
CA ASP A 112 -6.88 20.20 11.54
C ASP A 112 -6.38 20.93 12.80
N VAL A 113 -5.62 20.25 13.66
CA VAL A 113 -5.14 20.80 14.93
C VAL A 113 -3.68 21.25 14.83
N PHE A 114 -3.44 22.54 15.08
CA PHE A 114 -2.11 23.14 15.08
C PHE A 114 -1.17 22.46 16.10
N LEU A 115 0.07 22.19 15.68
CA LEU A 115 1.11 21.51 16.49
C LEU A 115 0.64 20.17 17.09
N ARG A 116 -0.26 19.44 16.43
CA ARG A 116 -0.61 18.07 16.80
C ARG A 116 -0.07 17.11 15.74
N CYS A 117 0.64 16.08 16.17
CA CYS A 117 1.19 15.09 15.25
C CYS A 117 0.07 14.18 14.72
N PRO A 118 -0.22 14.16 13.39
CA PRO A 118 -1.34 13.39 12.84
C PRO A 118 -1.21 11.87 13.02
N ALA A 119 0.02 11.38 13.23
CA ALA A 119 0.32 9.95 13.38
C ALA A 119 -0.05 9.39 14.76
N CYS A 120 0.23 10.16 15.83
CA CYS A 120 0.05 9.71 17.21
C CYS A 120 -0.97 10.53 18.01
N LEU A 121 -1.45 11.63 17.44
CA LEU A 121 -2.44 12.52 18.01
C LEU A 121 -2.01 13.23 19.31
N GLU A 122 -0.71 13.24 19.61
CA GLU A 122 -0.11 13.99 20.73
C GLU A 122 0.38 15.38 20.24
N THR A 123 0.39 16.36 21.14
CA THR A 123 0.97 17.69 20.87
C THR A 123 2.47 17.60 20.62
N VAL A 124 2.96 18.37 19.64
CA VAL A 124 4.37 18.53 19.32
C VAL A 124 4.90 19.77 20.01
N THR A 125 5.92 19.59 20.84
CA THR A 125 6.56 20.70 21.56
C THR A 125 7.88 21.08 20.89
N PRO A 126 8.34 22.34 20.99
CA PRO A 126 9.60 22.78 20.38
C PRO A 126 10.85 22.02 20.84
N ARG A 127 10.79 21.34 21.99
CA ARG A 127 11.90 20.55 22.55
C ARG A 127 12.05 19.18 21.89
N GLN A 128 11.04 18.73 21.13
CA GLN A 128 11.04 17.42 20.48
C GLN A 128 11.59 17.53 19.06
N LYS A 129 12.28 16.48 18.59
CA LYS A 129 12.67 16.38 17.18
C LYS A 129 11.40 16.34 16.32
N GLN A 130 11.24 17.30 15.43
CA GLN A 130 10.03 17.52 14.65
C GLN A 130 10.35 17.98 13.23
N ILE A 131 9.37 17.82 12.33
CA ILE A 131 9.35 18.43 11.01
C ILE A 131 8.00 19.10 10.79
N SER A 132 8.01 20.27 10.16
CA SER A 132 6.81 21.03 9.83
C SER A 132 6.72 21.26 8.33
N PHE A 133 5.51 21.17 7.78
CA PHE A 133 5.18 21.45 6.40
C PHE A 133 4.26 22.67 6.36
N GLN A 134 4.66 23.72 5.62
CA GLN A 134 3.94 25.00 5.59
C GLN A 134 2.53 24.83 5.03
N GLU A 135 2.38 24.07 3.94
CA GLU A 135 1.10 23.78 3.31
C GLU A 135 0.52 22.46 3.81
N ASN A 136 -0.75 22.52 4.22
CA ASN A 136 -1.52 21.34 4.57
C ASN A 136 -2.20 20.76 3.33
N VAL A 137 -1.64 19.69 2.75
CA VAL A 137 -2.17 19.09 1.52
C VAL A 137 -3.30 18.09 1.76
N VAL A 138 -3.64 17.81 3.01
CA VAL A 138 -4.76 16.94 3.40
C VAL A 138 -5.98 17.77 3.79
N ALA A 139 -5.78 18.79 4.63
CA ALA A 139 -6.78 19.79 4.97
C ALA A 139 -6.32 21.15 4.42
N ILE A 140 -6.71 21.48 3.18
CA ILE A 140 -6.19 22.64 2.43
C ILE A 140 -6.34 23.97 3.19
N LEU A 141 -7.41 24.11 3.97
CA LEU A 141 -7.67 25.30 4.79
C LEU A 141 -7.20 25.16 6.24
N GLY A 142 -6.60 24.01 6.57
CA GLY A 142 -6.11 23.70 7.90
C GLY A 142 -4.75 24.35 8.21
N PRO A 143 -4.30 24.26 9.46
CA PRO A 143 -3.01 24.79 9.88
C PRO A 143 -1.83 24.03 9.26
N MET A 144 -0.62 24.58 9.40
CA MET A 144 0.61 23.86 9.05
C MET A 144 0.69 22.51 9.77
N VAL A 145 1.25 21.50 9.11
CA VAL A 145 1.29 20.13 9.63
C VAL A 145 2.65 19.87 10.26
N THR A 146 2.66 19.43 11.51
CA THR A 146 3.90 19.10 12.23
C THR A 146 3.87 17.64 12.69
N PHE A 147 4.94 16.90 12.39
CA PHE A 147 5.12 15.52 12.87
C PHE A 147 6.25 15.43 13.89
N HIS A 148 6.09 14.55 14.88
CA HIS A 148 7.24 14.05 15.64
C HIS A 148 8.14 13.21 14.72
N LEU A 149 9.45 13.28 14.92
CA LEU A 149 10.44 12.42 14.25
C LEU A 149 10.89 11.25 15.14
N ARG A 150 9.97 10.71 15.95
CA ARG A 150 10.16 9.44 16.69
C ARG A 150 9.77 8.24 15.83
N SER A 151 10.30 7.06 16.14
CA SER A 151 10.13 5.84 15.33
C SER A 151 8.68 5.56 14.88
N LYS A 152 7.70 5.65 15.79
CA LYS A 152 6.27 5.41 15.47
C LYS A 152 5.62 6.47 14.57
N CYS A 153 6.20 7.67 14.44
CA CYS A 153 5.63 8.79 13.68
C CYS A 153 6.38 9.06 12.37
N GLN A 154 7.64 8.62 12.26
CA GLN A 154 8.51 8.94 11.13
C GLN A 154 7.96 8.41 9.80
N GLY A 155 7.43 7.18 9.77
CA GLY A 155 6.84 6.61 8.54
C GLY A 155 5.67 7.45 8.00
N TRP A 156 4.82 7.96 8.89
CA TRP A 156 3.70 8.83 8.51
C TRP A 156 4.19 10.19 8.00
N ALA A 157 5.24 10.75 8.60
CA ALA A 157 5.86 11.99 8.14
C ALA A 157 6.44 11.84 6.73
N VAL A 158 7.09 10.70 6.44
CA VAL A 158 7.59 10.35 5.10
C VAL A 158 6.45 10.24 4.09
N ASP A 159 5.39 9.52 4.42
CA ASP A 159 4.24 9.35 3.52
C ASP A 159 3.52 10.68 3.26
N TYR A 160 3.47 11.55 4.27
CA TYR A 160 2.95 12.91 4.12
C TYR A 160 3.87 13.76 3.24
N GLU A 161 5.18 13.76 3.46
CA GLU A 161 6.14 14.51 2.65
C GLU A 161 6.06 14.12 1.17
N LYS A 162 5.91 12.84 0.85
CA LYS A 162 5.72 12.38 -0.54
C LYS A 162 4.47 12.98 -1.18
N LYS A 163 3.37 13.06 -0.43
CA LYS A 163 2.12 13.70 -0.91
C LYS A 163 2.30 15.20 -1.06
N TRP A 164 2.93 15.84 -0.07
CA TRP A 164 3.22 17.26 -0.08
C TRP A 164 4.10 17.64 -1.28
N ALA A 165 5.21 16.95 -1.50
CA ALA A 165 6.11 17.11 -2.64
C ALA A 165 5.40 16.94 -3.99
N LYS A 166 4.48 15.97 -4.11
CA LYS A 166 3.69 15.77 -5.33
C LYS A 166 2.79 16.97 -5.66
N VAL A 167 2.26 17.66 -4.64
CA VAL A 167 1.34 18.79 -4.80
C VAL A 167 2.10 20.11 -4.96
N THR A 168 3.14 20.34 -4.16
CA THR A 168 3.87 21.62 -4.10
C THR A 168 5.11 21.66 -4.98
N GLY A 169 5.57 20.52 -5.49
CA GLY A 169 6.88 20.39 -6.14
C GLY A 169 8.06 20.47 -5.16
N GLY A 170 7.80 20.40 -3.85
CA GLY A 170 8.82 20.46 -2.83
C GLY A 170 9.78 19.27 -2.85
N LYS A 171 10.99 19.46 -2.30
CA LYS A 171 12.00 18.40 -2.21
C LYS A 171 11.67 17.45 -1.06
N ILE A 172 11.82 16.16 -1.30
CA ILE A 172 11.71 15.11 -0.29
C ILE A 172 13.01 15.10 0.53
N THR A 173 12.90 15.19 1.86
CA THR A 173 14.02 15.27 2.80
C THR A 173 14.06 14.09 3.78
N LEU A 174 12.92 13.47 4.06
CA LEU A 174 12.78 12.35 5.00
C LEU A 174 12.87 10.98 4.35
N SER A 175 12.86 10.90 3.02
CA SER A 175 13.02 9.62 2.32
C SER A 175 13.91 9.69 1.10
N CYS A 176 14.55 8.58 0.79
CA CYS A 176 15.41 8.41 -0.36
C CYS A 176 15.16 7.02 -0.96
N GLU A 177 14.92 6.94 -2.27
CA GLU A 177 14.82 5.65 -2.97
C GLU A 177 16.18 4.93 -3.11
N GLY A 178 17.26 5.62 -2.75
CA GLY A 178 18.62 5.11 -2.78
C GLY A 178 18.87 3.96 -1.83
N HIS A 179 20.04 3.34 -2.00
CA HIS A 179 20.50 2.24 -1.18
C HIS A 179 21.40 2.76 -0.07
N GLN A 180 20.95 2.61 1.18
CA GLN A 180 21.75 2.93 2.36
C GLN A 180 22.68 1.76 2.71
N ILE A 181 23.94 2.08 2.93
CA ILE A 181 24.96 1.16 3.43
C ILE A 181 25.28 1.57 4.86
N GLY A 182 25.01 0.69 5.82
CA GLY A 182 25.45 0.83 7.20
C GLY A 182 26.87 0.28 7.36
N HIS A 183 27.79 1.11 7.82
CA HIS A 183 29.20 0.76 8.03
C HIS A 183 29.42 0.19 9.44
N HIS A 184 30.55 -0.49 9.63
CA HIS A 184 30.89 -1.08 10.93
C HIS A 184 31.17 -0.03 12.01
N ASP A 185 31.68 1.14 11.62
CA ASP A 185 31.91 2.30 12.50
C ASP A 185 30.60 2.98 12.97
N GLY A 186 29.44 2.44 12.58
CA GLY A 186 28.11 3.00 12.87
C GLY A 186 27.70 4.14 11.94
N THR A 187 28.58 4.59 11.04
CA THR A 187 28.24 5.58 10.02
C THR A 187 27.37 4.97 8.94
N ARG A 188 26.66 5.82 8.19
CA ARG A 188 25.78 5.40 7.09
C ARG A 188 26.03 6.26 5.87
N THR A 189 26.08 5.63 4.70
CA THR A 189 26.17 6.32 3.41
C THR A 189 25.03 5.90 2.50
N CYS A 190 24.57 6.80 1.65
CA CYS A 190 23.60 6.47 0.61
C CYS A 190 24.31 6.43 -0.73
N LEU A 191 23.99 5.45 -1.58
CA LEU A 191 24.48 5.41 -2.96
C LEU A 191 23.86 6.49 -3.86
N ASN A 192 22.74 7.09 -3.44
CA ASN A 192 22.20 8.26 -4.12
C ASN A 192 22.93 9.52 -3.62
N ILE A 193 23.66 10.18 -4.53
CA ILE A 193 24.41 11.42 -4.22
C ILE A 193 23.50 12.59 -3.84
N GLU A 194 22.25 12.57 -4.32
CA GLU A 194 21.24 13.57 -4.00
C GLU A 194 20.45 13.21 -2.72
N CYS A 195 20.90 12.21 -1.96
CA CYS A 195 20.24 11.84 -0.72
C CYS A 195 20.29 13.01 0.28
N PRO A 196 19.13 13.49 0.75
CA PRO A 196 19.05 14.66 1.63
C PRO A 196 19.69 14.42 2.99
N SER A 197 19.66 13.17 3.48
CA SER A 197 20.35 12.78 4.71
C SER A 197 20.58 11.26 4.73
N PRO A 198 21.79 10.78 4.44
CA PRO A 198 22.12 9.36 4.48
C PRO A 198 21.86 8.67 5.80
N SER A 199 21.82 9.38 6.93
CA SER A 199 21.59 8.78 8.26
C SER A 199 20.16 8.94 8.76
N GLU A 200 19.46 10.00 8.35
CA GLU A 200 18.13 10.35 8.90
C GLU A 200 16.97 10.08 7.94
N ALA A 201 17.24 10.01 6.63
CA ALA A 201 16.22 9.65 5.66
C ALA A 201 15.88 8.15 5.73
N THR A 202 14.61 7.83 5.48
CA THR A 202 14.14 6.47 5.27
C THR A 202 14.53 6.02 3.87
N HIS A 203 15.29 4.93 3.79
CA HIS A 203 15.85 4.46 2.53
C HIS A 203 15.05 3.28 1.95
N GLY A 204 14.92 3.23 0.63
CA GLY A 204 14.22 2.14 -0.07
C GLY A 204 14.92 0.80 0.05
N ARG A 205 16.25 0.79 0.19
CA ARG A 205 17.06 -0.41 0.41
C ARG A 205 18.09 -0.16 1.51
N TYR A 206 18.37 -1.19 2.29
CA TYR A 206 19.38 -1.17 3.33
C TYR A 206 20.28 -2.41 3.19
N SER A 207 21.59 -2.19 3.21
CA SER A 207 22.58 -3.24 3.39
C SER A 207 23.51 -2.88 4.53
N ALA A 208 23.90 -3.88 5.30
CA ALA A 208 25.05 -3.76 6.18
C ALA A 208 26.32 -4.04 5.36
N CYS A 209 27.35 -3.20 5.51
CA CYS A 209 28.62 -3.29 4.80
C CYS A 209 29.28 -4.68 5.00
N TRP A 210 29.19 -5.27 6.20
CA TRP A 210 29.76 -6.60 6.50
C TRP A 210 28.99 -7.79 5.89
N VAL A 211 27.77 -7.57 5.36
CA VAL A 211 26.98 -8.61 4.67
C VAL A 211 27.25 -8.61 3.17
N MET A 212 27.73 -7.48 2.63
CA MET A 212 28.14 -7.38 1.24
C MET A 212 29.63 -7.69 1.14
N ASN A 213 29.97 -8.96 0.91
CA ASN A 213 31.33 -9.50 0.71
C ASN A 213 32.24 -8.77 -0.32
N ALA A 214 31.83 -7.64 -0.91
CA ALA A 214 32.62 -6.91 -1.91
C ALA A 214 32.29 -5.41 -2.12
N ALA A 215 31.33 -4.80 -1.39
CA ALA A 215 30.76 -3.51 -1.84
C ALA A 215 31.19 -2.27 -1.04
N CYS A 216 32.09 -2.43 -0.07
CA CYS A 216 32.43 -1.38 0.88
C CYS A 216 33.95 -1.17 0.86
N ASN A 217 34.40 -0.14 0.14
CA ASN A 217 35.83 0.15 -0.06
C ASN A 217 36.48 0.91 1.10
N ARG A 218 35.81 1.00 2.27
CA ARG A 218 36.39 1.63 3.46
C ARG A 218 37.37 0.68 4.15
N PRO A 219 38.64 1.08 4.35
CA PRO A 219 39.66 0.24 4.97
C PRO A 219 39.24 -0.30 6.34
N GLU A 220 38.54 0.51 7.15
CA GLU A 220 38.11 0.10 8.49
C GLU A 220 37.08 -1.05 8.46
N CYS A 221 36.25 -1.10 7.42
CA CYS A 221 35.24 -2.15 7.27
C CYS A 221 35.84 -3.46 6.75
N MET A 222 36.83 -3.38 5.86
CA MET A 222 37.52 -4.56 5.33
C MET A 222 38.29 -5.30 6.43
N ALA A 223 38.95 -4.58 7.34
CA ALA A 223 39.68 -5.18 8.46
C ALA A 223 38.80 -6.07 9.36
N VAL A 224 37.53 -5.68 9.56
CA VAL A 224 36.58 -6.45 10.37
C VAL A 224 36.06 -7.68 9.63
N ILE A 225 35.88 -7.59 8.30
CA ILE A 225 35.50 -8.74 7.48
C ILE A 225 36.59 -9.81 7.55
N ASP A 226 37.86 -9.42 7.44
CA ASP A 226 39.00 -10.34 7.55
C ASP A 226 39.04 -11.04 8.93
N GLU A 227 38.81 -10.29 10.02
CA GLU A 227 38.69 -10.86 11.36
C GLU A 227 37.50 -11.83 11.49
N TYR A 228 36.36 -11.51 10.88
CA TYR A 228 35.18 -12.37 10.91
C TYR A 228 35.39 -13.66 10.10
N LEU A 229 35.99 -13.57 8.91
CA LEU A 229 36.26 -14.70 8.04
C LEU A 229 37.27 -15.66 8.69
N THR A 230 38.35 -15.13 9.26
CA THR A 230 39.34 -15.94 10.00
C THR A 230 38.72 -16.65 11.20
N LYS A 231 37.86 -15.97 11.98
CA LYS A 231 37.10 -16.60 13.08
C LYS A 231 36.13 -17.68 12.60
N ARG A 232 35.50 -17.50 11.44
CA ARG A 232 34.56 -18.46 10.86
C ARG A 232 35.29 -19.71 10.37
N GLU A 233 36.41 -19.55 9.68
CA GLU A 233 37.25 -20.66 9.22
C GLU A 233 37.77 -21.48 10.41
N ALA A 234 38.24 -20.82 11.47
CA ALA A 234 38.70 -21.47 12.70
C ALA A 234 37.60 -22.25 13.45
N LYS A 235 36.32 -21.91 13.25
CA LYS A 235 35.18 -22.64 13.84
C LYS A 235 34.78 -23.88 13.06
N HIS A 236 35.18 -23.97 11.79
CA HIS A 236 34.85 -25.06 10.88
C HIS A 236 36.03 -26.02 10.60
N ALA A 237 37.23 -25.66 11.06
CA ALA A 237 38.40 -26.54 11.14
C ALA A 237 38.40 -27.34 12.45
#